data_AF-A0A3N1KVC4-F1
#
_entry.id   AF-A0A3N1KVC4-F1
#
_cell.length_a   1.000
_cell.length_b   1.000
_cell.length_c   1.000
_cell.angle_alpha   90.00
_cell.angle_beta   90.00
_cell.angle_gamma   90.00
#
_symmetry.space_group_name_H-M   'P 1'
#
loop_
_entity.id
_entity.type
_entity.pdbx_description
1 polymer ?
#
loop_
_entity_poly.entity_id
_entity_poly.type
_entity_poly.pdbx_seq_one_letter_code
_entity_poly.pdbx_strand_id
1 'polypeptide(L)'
;MRRTMIEKSLVAGALALGLAWAGAAAAQQVIVDPQQIAQCLCLEQTLAQRASEMNASRAAYDQRTADLDQLDQRIQRDRGMVNESDPAQVARFRDMIDRRDRLAADVDGGVIGALQVSVGRYNETVAQHRNMCGSRFYEQNVLERVRMTLVCPRG
;
A
#
# COMPACT_ATOMS: atom_id res chain seq x y z
N MET A 1 -73.52 24.10 11.76
CA MET A 1 -74.08 22.78 11.36
C MET A 1 -72.97 21.74 11.41
N ARG A 2 -73.19 20.61 12.14
CA ARG A 2 -72.39 19.35 12.27
C ARG A 2 -70.92 19.52 12.74
N ARG A 3 -70.44 19.17 13.96
CA ARG A 3 -70.60 18.00 14.86
C ARG A 3 -70.42 16.64 14.18
N THR A 4 -69.49 15.84 14.75
CA THR A 4 -69.08 14.42 14.57
C THR A 4 -67.71 14.26 13.89
N MET A 5 -66.76 13.42 14.31
CA MET A 5 -66.74 12.38 15.34
C MET A 5 -65.27 12.06 15.70
N ILE A 6 -65.02 11.84 16.98
CA ILE A 6 -63.82 11.19 17.52
C ILE A 6 -64.03 9.68 17.36
N GLU A 7 -63.19 8.98 16.60
CA GLU A 7 -63.02 7.52 16.67
C GLU A 7 -61.52 7.23 16.68
N LYS A 8 -60.95 6.95 17.86
CA LYS A 8 -60.70 5.61 18.39
C LYS A 8 -59.85 4.75 17.44
N SER A 9 -58.55 4.71 17.70
CA SER A 9 -57.71 3.53 17.45
C SER A 9 -56.50 3.56 18.38
N LEU A 10 -56.73 3.11 19.62
CA LEU A 10 -55.71 2.64 20.56
C LEU A 10 -55.80 1.11 20.59
N VAL A 11 -54.87 0.40 19.96
CA VAL A 11 -54.43 -0.98 20.30
C VAL A 11 -53.03 -1.14 19.67
N ALA A 12 -51.96 -0.93 20.42
CA ALA A 12 -51.17 -1.99 21.08
C ALA A 12 -50.60 -3.03 20.10
N GLY A 13 -49.32 -2.88 19.78
CA GLY A 13 -48.52 -3.82 19.00
C GLY A 13 -47.05 -3.73 19.37
N ALA A 14 -46.73 -3.86 20.65
CA ALA A 14 -45.38 -4.15 21.10
C ALA A 14 -45.16 -5.66 20.98
N LEU A 15 -44.35 -6.12 20.01
CA LEU A 15 -43.81 -7.48 19.97
C LEU A 15 -42.48 -7.48 19.20
N ALA A 16 -41.40 -7.42 19.99
CA ALA A 16 -40.11 -8.07 19.77
C ALA A 16 -39.53 -8.13 18.34
N LEU A 17 -38.75 -7.12 17.97
CA LEU A 17 -37.61 -7.28 17.04
C LEU A 17 -36.33 -7.41 17.88
N GLY A 18 -36.26 -8.48 18.66
CA GLY A 18 -35.06 -8.92 19.35
C GLY A 18 -34.56 -10.22 18.72
N LEU A 19 -33.24 -10.30 18.50
CA LEU A 19 -32.45 -11.51 18.28
C LEU A 19 -32.49 -12.14 16.87
N ALA A 20 -31.64 -11.61 15.98
CA ALA A 20 -30.90 -12.44 15.02
C ALA A 20 -29.66 -11.72 14.45
N TRP A 21 -28.82 -11.13 15.29
CA TRP A 21 -27.40 -11.01 14.95
C TRP A 21 -26.71 -12.26 15.52
N ALA A 22 -26.99 -13.40 14.89
CA ALA A 22 -26.09 -14.54 14.98
C ALA A 22 -24.83 -14.14 14.20
N GLY A 23 -23.96 -13.37 14.85
CA GLY A 23 -22.58 -13.24 14.40
C GLY A 23 -22.03 -14.66 14.35
N ALA A 24 -21.74 -15.14 13.15
CA ALA A 24 -21.00 -16.37 13.00
C ALA A 24 -19.73 -16.21 13.84
N ALA A 25 -19.65 -16.95 14.95
CA ALA A 25 -18.41 -17.09 15.68
C ALA A 25 -17.45 -17.73 14.68
N ALA A 26 -16.61 -16.92 14.04
CA ALA A 26 -15.51 -17.41 13.24
C ALA A 26 -14.69 -18.28 14.18
N ALA A 27 -14.80 -19.60 14.02
CA ALA A 27 -14.02 -20.54 14.78
C ALA A 27 -12.56 -20.13 14.60
N GLN A 28 -11.93 -19.69 15.69
CA GLN A 28 -10.54 -19.26 15.69
C GLN A 28 -9.70 -20.48 15.32
N GLN A 29 -9.23 -20.53 14.08
CA GLN A 29 -8.43 -21.66 13.58
C GLN A 29 -7.05 -21.57 14.21
N VAL A 30 -6.78 -22.48 15.16
CA VAL A 30 -5.45 -22.62 15.75
C VAL A 30 -4.64 -23.57 14.89
N ILE A 31 -3.52 -23.09 14.35
CA ILE A 31 -2.52 -23.90 13.67
C ILE A 31 -1.68 -24.60 14.74
N VAL A 32 -1.66 -25.93 14.69
CA VAL A 32 -0.84 -26.80 15.55
C VAL A 32 0.28 -27.49 14.77
N ASP A 33 0.21 -27.46 13.43
CA ASP A 33 1.22 -28.08 12.57
C ASP A 33 2.50 -27.22 12.53
N PRO A 34 3.65 -27.75 12.97
CA PRO A 34 4.92 -27.02 12.95
C PRO A 34 5.34 -26.59 11.54
N GLN A 35 5.03 -27.36 10.49
CA GLN A 35 5.39 -26.98 9.13
C GLN A 35 4.60 -25.76 8.66
N GLN A 36 3.30 -25.74 8.92
CA GLN A 36 2.45 -24.60 8.61
C GLN A 36 2.84 -23.35 9.42
N ILE A 37 3.20 -23.49 10.69
CA ILE A 37 3.73 -22.37 11.49
C ILE A 37 5.04 -21.83 10.88
N ALA A 38 5.98 -22.71 10.52
CA ALA A 38 7.24 -22.31 9.90
C ALA A 38 7.01 -21.55 8.59
N GLN A 39 6.11 -22.04 7.72
CA GLN A 39 5.75 -21.36 6.47
C GLN A 39 5.20 -19.96 6.73
N CYS A 40 4.33 -19.81 7.73
CA CYS A 40 3.76 -18.51 8.06
C CYS A 40 4.80 -17.52 8.61
N LEU A 41 5.68 -17.97 9.50
CA LEU A 41 6.78 -17.12 9.99
C LEU A 41 7.72 -16.69 8.85
N CYS A 42 7.97 -17.57 7.88
CA CYS A 42 8.77 -17.21 6.71
C CYS A 42 8.06 -16.24 5.77
N LEU A 43 6.74 -16.34 5.62
CA LEU A 43 5.95 -15.35 4.89
C LEU A 43 5.94 -13.99 5.60
N GLU A 44 5.89 -13.96 6.93
CA GLU A 44 6.03 -12.73 7.72
C GLU A 44 7.39 -12.06 7.48
N GLN A 45 8.48 -12.84 7.49
CA GLN A 45 9.82 -12.33 7.18
C GLN A 45 9.91 -11.80 5.75
N THR A 46 9.36 -12.53 4.78
CA THR A 46 9.35 -12.14 3.37
C THR A 46 8.53 -10.87 3.18
N LEU A 47 7.41 -10.74 3.87
CA LEU A 47 6.56 -9.55 3.82
C LEU A 47 7.31 -8.31 4.32
N ALA A 48 8.06 -8.43 5.43
CA ALA A 48 8.89 -7.35 5.93
C ALA A 48 9.98 -6.94 4.92
N GLN A 49 10.62 -7.90 4.26
CA GLN A 49 11.59 -7.63 3.20
C GLN A 49 10.94 -6.91 2.01
N ARG A 50 9.80 -7.40 1.50
CA ARG A 50 9.07 -6.76 0.39
C ARG A 50 8.58 -5.36 0.73
N ALA A 51 8.17 -5.13 1.98
CA ALA A 51 7.81 -3.80 2.46
C ALA A 51 9.02 -2.85 2.41
N SER A 52 10.21 -3.30 2.82
CA SER A 52 11.44 -2.52 2.72
C SER A 52 11.81 -2.22 1.27
N GLU A 53 11.70 -3.20 0.37
CA GLU A 53 11.95 -3.01 -1.08
C GLU A 53 10.98 -1.98 -1.69
N MET A 54 9.70 -2.08 -1.37
CA MET A 54 8.68 -1.12 -1.80
C MET A 54 8.98 0.30 -1.29
N ASN A 55 9.32 0.44 -0.01
CA ASN A 55 9.66 1.73 0.57
C ASN A 55 10.91 2.34 -0.07
N ALA A 56 11.92 1.52 -0.38
CA ALA A 56 13.12 1.98 -1.09
C ALA A 56 12.79 2.47 -2.50
N SER A 57 12.00 1.72 -3.27
CA SER A 57 11.53 2.14 -4.60
C SER A 57 10.70 3.42 -4.52
N ARG A 58 9.87 3.57 -3.48
CA ARG A 58 9.07 4.77 -3.26
C ARG A 58 9.95 5.99 -2.97
N ALA A 59 10.93 5.84 -2.09
CA ALA A 59 11.88 6.91 -1.81
C ALA A 59 12.68 7.33 -3.05
N ALA A 60 13.07 6.37 -3.90
CA ALA A 60 13.74 6.66 -5.17
C ALA A 60 12.83 7.45 -6.13
N TYR A 61 11.55 7.08 -6.23
CA TYR A 61 10.55 7.84 -6.99
C TYR A 61 10.42 9.27 -6.47
N ASP A 62 10.16 9.43 -5.17
CA ASP A 62 9.94 10.75 -4.57
C ASP A 62 11.17 11.66 -4.76
N GLN A 63 12.39 11.12 -4.62
CA GLN A 63 13.63 11.86 -4.86
C GLN A 63 13.73 12.33 -6.32
N ARG A 64 13.44 11.46 -7.28
CA ARG A 64 13.56 11.78 -8.72
C ARG A 64 12.53 12.80 -9.17
N THR A 65 11.32 12.71 -8.65
CA THR A 65 10.29 13.73 -8.86
C THR A 65 10.72 15.08 -8.27
N ALA A 66 11.28 15.09 -7.06
CA ALA A 66 11.78 16.34 -6.45
C ALA A 66 12.95 16.95 -7.26
N ASP A 67 13.88 16.13 -7.76
CA ASP A 67 14.97 16.58 -8.64
C ASP A 67 14.43 17.24 -9.92
N LEU A 68 13.37 16.67 -10.50
CA LEU A 68 12.70 17.19 -11.70
C LEU A 68 12.01 18.52 -11.42
N ASP A 69 11.22 18.59 -10.34
CA ASP A 69 10.54 19.82 -9.93
C ASP A 69 11.53 20.97 -9.66
N GLN A 70 12.66 20.66 -9.01
CA GLN A 70 13.71 21.66 -8.75
C GLN A 70 14.31 22.18 -10.07
N LEU A 71 14.54 21.30 -11.04
CA LEU A 71 15.08 21.66 -12.34
C LEU A 71 14.07 22.48 -13.16
N ASP A 72 12.79 22.12 -13.13
CA ASP A 72 11.70 22.87 -13.76
C ASP A 72 11.62 24.28 -13.21
N GLN A 73 11.64 24.44 -11.89
CA GLN A 73 11.64 25.76 -11.26
C GLN A 73 12.86 26.59 -11.67
N ARG A 74 14.04 25.96 -11.82
CA ARG A 74 15.23 26.65 -12.30
C ARG A 74 15.08 27.10 -13.75
N ILE A 75 14.59 26.24 -14.63
CA ILE A 75 14.33 26.57 -16.04
C ILE A 75 13.37 27.75 -16.13
N GLN A 76 12.28 27.77 -15.34
CA GLN A 76 11.31 28.87 -15.36
C GLN A 76 11.92 30.19 -14.90
N ARG A 77 12.77 30.18 -13.87
CA ARG A 77 13.49 31.38 -13.40
C ARG A 77 14.48 31.89 -14.45
N ASP A 78 15.28 30.99 -14.99
CA ASP A 78 16.39 31.36 -15.88
C ASP A 78 15.89 31.76 -17.28
N ARG A 79 14.71 31.29 -17.71
CA ARG A 79 14.12 31.58 -19.03
C ARG A 79 14.04 33.08 -19.33
N GLY A 80 13.62 33.90 -18.35
CA GLY A 80 13.49 35.35 -18.53
C GLY A 80 14.81 36.11 -18.47
N MET A 81 15.90 35.44 -18.08
CA MET A 81 17.22 36.04 -17.90
C MET A 81 18.19 35.73 -19.04
N VAL A 82 17.81 34.81 -19.95
CA VAL A 82 18.68 34.38 -21.06
C VAL A 82 18.75 35.49 -22.10
N ASN A 83 19.97 35.97 -22.36
CA ASN A 83 20.22 36.84 -23.51
C ASN A 83 20.29 36.02 -24.81
N GLU A 84 19.28 36.14 -25.67
CA GLU A 84 19.20 35.41 -26.94
C GLU A 84 20.30 35.78 -27.94
N SER A 85 20.91 36.96 -27.80
CA SER A 85 22.05 37.38 -28.63
C SER A 85 23.39 36.79 -28.17
N ASP A 86 23.44 36.17 -26.99
CA ASP A 86 24.63 35.49 -26.46
C ASP A 86 24.51 33.97 -26.68
N PRO A 87 25.24 33.39 -27.66
CA PRO A 87 25.14 31.97 -27.98
C PRO A 87 25.57 31.07 -26.82
N ALA A 88 26.45 31.52 -25.93
CA ALA A 88 26.88 30.73 -24.78
C ALA A 88 25.76 30.61 -23.73
N GLN A 89 24.95 31.66 -23.55
CA GLN A 89 23.79 31.61 -22.65
C GLN A 89 22.70 30.70 -23.20
N VAL A 90 22.41 30.80 -24.50
CA VAL A 90 21.44 29.92 -25.17
C VAL A 90 21.87 28.46 -25.08
N ALA A 91 23.15 28.15 -25.30
CA ALA A 91 23.67 26.79 -25.20
C ALA A 91 23.53 26.20 -23.79
N ARG A 92 23.86 26.96 -22.74
CA ARG A 92 23.69 26.53 -21.34
C ARG A 92 22.23 26.28 -20.99
N PHE A 93 21.32 27.13 -21.47
CA PHE A 93 19.90 26.96 -21.22
C PHE A 93 19.34 25.72 -21.93
N ARG A 94 19.77 25.44 -23.16
CA ARG A 94 19.44 24.21 -23.88
C ARG A 94 19.90 22.96 -23.14
N ASP A 95 21.12 22.94 -22.61
CA ASP A 95 21.61 21.80 -21.81
C ASP A 95 20.73 21.53 -20.57
N MET A 96 20.22 22.58 -19.91
CA MET A 96 19.27 22.41 -18.82
C MET A 96 17.95 21.76 -19.27
N ILE A 97 17.43 22.15 -20.44
CA ILE A 97 16.22 21.53 -21.02
C ILE A 97 16.49 20.06 -21.36
N ASP A 98 17.62 19.76 -22.02
CA ASP A 98 17.99 18.39 -22.37
C ASP A 98 18.18 17.51 -21.13
N ARG A 99 18.67 18.09 -20.02
CA ARG A 99 18.75 17.39 -18.74
C ARG A 99 17.38 17.13 -18.14
N ARG A 100 16.45 18.09 -18.23
CA ARG A 100 15.05 17.93 -17.78
C ARG A 100 14.36 16.82 -18.55
N ASP A 101 14.50 16.79 -19.87
CA ASP A 101 13.90 15.77 -20.73
C ASP A 101 14.43 14.37 -20.39
N ARG A 102 15.74 14.23 -20.18
CA ARG A 102 16.35 12.96 -19.73
C ARG A 102 15.84 12.50 -18.37
N LEU A 103 15.71 13.43 -17.42
CA LEU A 103 15.22 13.10 -16.08
C LEU A 103 13.73 12.74 -16.08
N ALA A 104 12.92 13.45 -16.86
CA ALA A 104 11.51 13.12 -17.05
C ALA A 104 11.35 11.71 -17.67
N ALA A 105 12.15 11.38 -18.69
CA ALA A 105 12.15 10.04 -19.28
C ALA A 105 12.59 8.94 -18.30
N ASP A 106 13.54 9.22 -17.39
CA ASP A 106 13.96 8.28 -16.34
C ASP A 106 12.84 8.03 -15.30
N VAL A 107 12.14 9.09 -14.90
CA VAL A 107 10.97 8.98 -14.02
C VAL A 107 9.89 8.12 -14.67
N ASP A 108 9.50 8.44 -15.90
CA ASP A 108 8.41 7.78 -16.61
C ASP A 108 8.73 6.32 -16.97
N GLY A 109 9.93 6.07 -17.53
CA GLY A 109 10.31 4.77 -18.05
C GLY A 109 10.95 3.82 -17.04
N GLY A 110 11.64 4.37 -16.02
CA GLY A 110 12.42 3.58 -15.08
C GLY A 110 11.78 3.50 -13.71
N VAL A 111 11.70 4.64 -13.03
CA VAL A 111 11.45 4.67 -11.58
C VAL A 111 10.00 4.36 -11.24
N ILE A 112 9.03 4.83 -12.04
CA ILE A 112 7.62 4.45 -11.90
C ILE A 112 7.46 2.94 -12.10
N GLY A 113 8.08 2.37 -13.12
CA GLY A 113 8.03 0.92 -13.38
C GLY A 113 8.58 0.09 -12.22
N ALA A 114 9.74 0.49 -11.67
CA ALA A 114 10.33 -0.17 -10.51
C ALA A 114 9.42 -0.12 -9.26
N LEU A 115 8.80 1.04 -9.00
CA LEU A 115 7.84 1.19 -7.92
C LEU A 115 6.62 0.27 -8.13
N GLN A 116 6.03 0.26 -9.32
CA GLN A 116 4.89 -0.61 -9.63
C GLN A 116 5.21 -2.10 -9.43
N VAL A 117 6.39 -2.55 -9.89
CA VAL A 117 6.85 -3.93 -9.67
C VAL A 117 6.98 -4.24 -8.18
N SER A 118 7.57 -3.33 -7.40
CA SER A 118 7.74 -3.54 -5.96
C SER A 118 6.40 -3.60 -5.20
N VAL A 119 5.45 -2.73 -5.56
CA VAL A 119 4.08 -2.74 -5.02
C VAL A 119 3.36 -4.04 -5.39
N GLY A 120 3.51 -4.51 -6.63
CA GLY A 120 2.95 -5.78 -7.09
C GLY A 120 3.43 -6.97 -6.25
N ARG A 121 4.75 -7.10 -6.08
CA ARG A 121 5.36 -8.18 -5.27
C ARG A 121 4.95 -8.12 -3.80
N TYR A 122 4.87 -6.91 -3.23
CA TYR A 122 4.40 -6.73 -1.86
C TYR A 122 2.93 -7.19 -1.72
N ASN A 123 2.05 -6.74 -2.61
CA ASN A 123 0.62 -7.09 -2.58
C ASN A 123 0.38 -8.60 -2.78
N GLU A 124 1.16 -9.24 -3.66
CA GLU A 124 1.14 -10.70 -3.84
C GLU A 124 1.51 -11.43 -2.53
N THR A 125 2.57 -10.97 -1.87
CA THR A 125 3.01 -11.55 -0.57
C THR A 125 1.97 -11.32 0.53
N VAL A 126 1.34 -10.13 0.58
CA VAL A 126 0.23 -9.84 1.49
C VAL A 126 -0.93 -10.79 1.25
N ALA A 127 -1.31 -11.02 0.00
CA ALA A 127 -2.40 -11.93 -0.36
C ALA A 127 -2.07 -13.37 0.05
N GLN A 128 -0.84 -13.83 -0.22
CA GLN A 128 -0.38 -15.16 0.18
C GLN A 128 -0.40 -15.32 1.71
N HIS A 129 0.15 -14.36 2.45
CA HIS A 129 0.13 -14.35 3.90
C HIS A 129 -1.31 -14.34 4.45
N ARG A 130 -2.20 -13.50 3.90
CA ARG A 130 -3.61 -13.45 4.31
C ARG A 130 -4.32 -14.79 4.08
N ASN A 131 -4.06 -15.46 2.96
CA ASN A 131 -4.71 -16.73 2.62
C ASN A 131 -4.18 -17.90 3.46
N MET A 132 -2.88 -17.92 3.76
CA MET A 132 -2.24 -19.03 4.47
C MET A 132 -2.25 -18.87 5.99
N CYS A 133 -2.14 -17.64 6.48
CA CYS A 133 -1.84 -17.33 7.87
C CYS A 133 -2.84 -16.35 8.49
N GLY A 134 -3.59 -15.61 7.66
CA GLY A 134 -4.53 -14.59 8.10
C GLY A 134 -5.61 -15.14 9.05
N SER A 135 -5.85 -14.43 10.16
CA SER A 135 -6.82 -14.75 11.22
C SER A 135 -6.63 -16.06 11.98
N ARG A 136 -5.48 -16.74 11.78
CA ARG A 136 -5.14 -17.98 12.48
C ARG A 136 -4.27 -17.67 13.70
N PHE A 137 -4.43 -18.45 14.75
CA PHE A 137 -3.58 -18.39 15.94
C PHE A 137 -2.58 -19.55 15.90
N TYR A 138 -1.39 -19.37 16.44
CA TYR A 138 -0.42 -20.47 16.57
C TYR A 138 -0.52 -21.09 17.96
N GLU A 139 -0.38 -22.40 18.05
CA GLU A 139 -0.18 -23.06 19.34
C GLU A 139 1.19 -22.66 19.90
N GLN A 140 1.22 -22.09 21.12
CA GLN A 140 2.41 -21.46 21.70
C GLN A 140 3.59 -22.43 21.86
N ASN A 141 3.36 -23.68 22.29
CA ASN A 141 4.47 -24.61 22.51
C ASN A 141 5.13 -25.06 21.21
N VAL A 142 4.35 -25.24 20.14
CA VAL A 142 4.85 -25.54 18.80
C VAL A 142 5.51 -24.29 18.19
N LEU A 143 4.92 -23.11 18.35
CA LEU A 143 5.50 -21.86 17.87
C LEU A 143 6.92 -21.63 18.40
N GLU A 144 7.11 -21.75 19.72
CA GLU A 144 8.43 -21.55 20.34
C GLU A 144 9.45 -22.59 19.85
N ARG A 145 9.05 -23.85 19.70
CA ARG A 145 9.93 -24.88 19.11
C ARG A 145 10.32 -24.57 17.68
N VAL A 146 9.36 -24.17 16.85
CA VAL A 146 9.62 -23.84 15.44
C VAL A 146 10.56 -22.64 15.34
N ARG A 147 10.36 -21.59 16.16
CA ARG A 147 11.23 -20.39 16.19
C ARG A 147 12.70 -20.73 16.45
N MET A 148 12.98 -21.68 17.35
CA MET A 148 14.36 -22.07 17.67
C MET A 148 15.09 -22.75 16.51
N THR A 149 14.36 -23.40 15.60
CA THR A 149 14.93 -24.14 14.47
C THR A 149 14.55 -23.55 13.11
N LEU A 150 13.96 -22.35 13.09
CA LEU A 150 13.41 -21.77 11.87
C LEU A 150 14.53 -21.37 10.91
N VAL A 151 14.47 -21.92 9.70
CA VAL A 151 15.31 -21.49 8.59
C VAL A 151 14.40 -21.22 7.40
N CYS A 152 14.29 -19.95 7.02
CA CYS A 152 13.48 -19.54 5.89
C CYS A 152 14.30 -19.59 4.60
N PRO A 153 13.75 -20.17 3.51
CA PRO A 153 14.37 -20.07 2.20
C PRO A 153 14.45 -18.59 1.80
N ARG A 154 15.53 -18.21 1.10
CA ARG A 154 15.65 -16.86 0.54
C ARG A 154 14.62 -16.73 -0.60
N GLY A 155 13.66 -15.82 -0.43
CA GLY A 155 12.68 -15.46 -1.46
C GLY A 155 13.17 -14.39 -2.43
#